data_AF-A0A8S9XEV5-F1
#
_entry.id   AF-A0A8S9XEV5-F1
#
_cell.length_a   1.000
_cell.length_b   1.000
_cell.length_c   1.000
_cell.angle_alpha   90.00
_cell.angle_beta   90.00
_cell.angle_gamma   90.00
#
_symmetry.space_group_name_H-M   'P 1'
#
loop_
_entity.id
_entity.type
_entity.pdbx_description
1 polymer ?
#
loop_
_entity_poly.entity_id
_entity_poly.type
_entity_poly.pdbx_seq_one_letter_code
_entity_poly.pdbx_strand_id
1 'polypeptide(L)'
;TKYKSLAGGDAENIRRSTRHRRVRGEKQITIASTDTLRDLKLKILQIFGVLPFDQHLAREDGTELTSVDSTLAALNILPNSILLLKVDEPVDDESPVPVGRQRTTELEEGFKGTLLLKR
;
A
#
# COMPACT_ATOMS: atom_id res chain seq x y z
N THR A 1 52.74 -12.28 43.45
CA THR A 1 52.21 -11.00 42.94
C THR A 1 51.89 -11.23 41.47
N LYS A 2 50.64 -11.44 40.99
CA LYS A 2 49.44 -10.56 40.90
C LYS A 2 49.77 -9.23 40.20
N TYR A 3 49.01 -8.68 39.23
CA TYR A 3 47.64 -8.92 38.70
C TYR A 3 47.66 -9.72 37.36
N LYS A 4 46.61 -10.09 36.59
CA LYS A 4 45.13 -9.88 36.49
C LYS A 4 44.59 -8.64 35.70
N SER A 5 43.59 -8.90 34.84
CA SER A 5 42.61 -7.99 34.16
C SER A 5 43.08 -7.24 32.90
N LEU A 6 42.26 -6.97 31.85
CA LEU A 6 40.85 -7.30 31.51
C LEU A 6 40.58 -7.03 30.00
N ALA A 7 39.90 -7.94 29.28
CA ALA A 7 39.02 -7.74 28.10
C ALA A 7 38.88 -9.09 27.35
N GLY A 8 37.72 -9.72 27.16
CA GLY A 8 36.35 -9.33 27.50
C GLY A 8 35.69 -8.51 26.38
N GLY A 9 35.00 -9.18 25.45
CA GLY A 9 34.33 -8.52 24.32
C GLY A 9 33.96 -9.46 23.17
N ASP A 10 32.86 -10.20 23.32
CA ASP A 10 32.28 -11.08 22.30
C ASP A 10 31.77 -10.31 21.07
N ALA A 11 32.64 -10.03 20.09
CA ALA A 11 32.30 -9.28 18.88
C ALA A 11 31.73 -10.13 17.73
N GLU A 12 31.93 -11.45 17.76
CA GLU A 12 31.45 -12.38 16.71
C GLU A 12 30.05 -12.95 16.98
N ASN A 13 29.34 -12.47 18.00
CA ASN A 13 27.92 -12.82 18.25
C ASN A 13 26.97 -11.74 17.71
N ILE A 14 27.22 -11.29 16.48
CA ILE A 14 26.25 -10.47 15.75
C ILE A 14 25.08 -11.37 15.33
N ARG A 15 24.13 -11.55 16.25
CA ARG A 15 22.76 -11.97 15.95
C ARG A 15 22.04 -10.85 15.19
N ARG A 16 22.50 -10.54 13.97
CA ARG A 16 21.69 -9.82 12.98
C ARG A 16 20.40 -10.61 12.83
N SER A 17 19.29 -10.05 13.29
CA SER A 17 18.00 -10.68 13.08
C SER A 17 17.76 -10.77 11.57
N THR A 18 17.75 -11.98 11.02
CA THR A 18 17.37 -12.26 9.62
C THR A 18 15.90 -11.99 9.33
N ARG A 19 15.14 -11.55 10.35
CA ARG A 19 13.74 -11.17 10.26
C ARG A 19 13.62 -9.81 9.58
N HIS A 20 12.91 -9.78 8.45
CA HIS A 20 12.57 -8.55 7.74
C HIS A 20 11.97 -7.49 8.68
N ARG A 21 12.55 -6.29 8.67
CA ARG A 21 12.05 -5.16 9.46
C ARG A 21 11.04 -4.40 8.63
N ARG A 22 9.75 -4.70 8.87
CA ARG A 22 8.61 -4.10 8.16
C ARG A 22 8.75 -2.59 8.00
N VAL A 23 8.70 -2.13 6.76
CA VAL A 23 8.74 -0.72 6.36
C VAL A 23 7.32 -0.12 6.37
N ARG A 24 7.22 1.20 6.58
CA ARG A 24 5.94 1.93 6.46
C ARG A 24 5.39 1.74 5.05
N GLY A 25 4.14 1.26 4.96
CA GLY A 25 3.46 0.95 3.69
C GLY A 25 3.24 -0.55 3.47
N GLU A 26 4.04 -1.42 4.09
CA GLU A 26 3.85 -2.87 4.00
C GLU A 26 2.52 -3.33 4.61
N LYS A 27 1.86 -4.27 3.93
CA LYS A 27 0.66 -4.97 4.40
C LYS A 27 0.90 -6.47 4.32
N GLN A 28 0.43 -7.20 5.33
CA GLN A 28 0.42 -8.66 5.30
C GLN A 28 -0.92 -9.14 4.73
N ILE A 29 -0.86 -10.01 3.71
CA ILE A 29 -2.04 -10.60 3.09
C ILE A 29 -2.08 -12.09 3.42
N THR A 30 -3.22 -12.58 3.91
CA THR A 30 -3.47 -14.02 4.11
C THR A 30 -4.25 -14.56 2.92
N ILE A 31 -3.67 -15.54 2.24
CA ILE A 31 -4.18 -16.15 1.00
C ILE A 31 -3.67 -17.60 0.92
N ALA A 32 -4.36 -18.50 0.23
CA ALA A 32 -3.92 -19.89 0.08
C ALA A 32 -2.96 -20.03 -1.10
N SER A 33 -2.01 -20.97 -1.02
CA SER A 33 -1.06 -21.24 -2.10
C SER A 33 -1.72 -21.84 -3.36
N THR A 34 -2.96 -22.34 -3.22
CA THR A 34 -3.83 -22.80 -4.30
C THR A 34 -4.52 -21.67 -5.05
N ASP A 35 -4.62 -20.48 -4.45
CA ASP A 35 -5.28 -19.32 -5.06
C ASP A 35 -4.39 -18.77 -6.20
N THR A 36 -5.01 -18.06 -7.14
CA THR A 36 -4.33 -17.52 -8.32
C THR A 36 -3.73 -16.14 -8.08
N LEU A 37 -2.87 -15.69 -8.99
CA LEU A 37 -2.41 -14.30 -9.01
C LEU A 37 -3.58 -13.30 -9.16
N ARG A 38 -4.67 -13.68 -9.85
CA ARG A 38 -5.92 -12.89 -9.90
C ARG A 38 -6.49 -12.66 -8.49
N ASP A 39 -6.56 -13.72 -7.68
CA ASP A 39 -7.13 -13.65 -6.33
C ASP A 39 -6.27 -12.79 -5.40
N LEU A 40 -4.95 -12.86 -5.55
CA LEU A 40 -4.03 -11.96 -4.85
C LEU A 40 -4.26 -10.48 -5.24
N LYS A 41 -4.39 -10.18 -6.54
CA LYS A 41 -4.71 -8.83 -7.04
C LYS A 41 -6.04 -8.30 -6.51
N LEU A 42 -7.05 -9.17 -6.37
CA LEU A 42 -8.34 -8.80 -5.76
C LEU A 42 -8.21 -8.50 -4.25
N LYS A 43 -7.36 -9.23 -3.51
CA LYS A 43 -7.07 -8.88 -2.11
C LYS A 43 -6.27 -7.58 -1.97
N ILE A 44 -5.36 -7.30 -2.90
CA ILE A 44 -4.64 -6.02 -2.96
C ILE A 44 -5.61 -4.87 -3.19
N LEU A 45 -6.56 -5.01 -4.14
CA LEU A 45 -7.63 -4.02 -4.35
C LEU A 45 -8.41 -3.74 -3.06
N GLN A 46 -8.80 -4.77 -2.31
CA GLN A 46 -9.54 -4.60 -1.04
C GLN A 46 -8.73 -3.87 0.06
N ILE A 47 -7.40 -3.98 0.05
CA ILE A 47 -6.53 -3.45 1.12
C ILE A 47 -5.94 -2.07 0.77
N PHE A 48 -5.69 -1.81 -0.52
CA PHE A 48 -5.02 -0.61 -1.02
C PHE A 48 -5.92 0.30 -1.88
N GLY A 49 -7.07 -0.19 -2.36
CA GLY A 49 -7.99 0.58 -3.21
C GLY A 49 -7.60 0.65 -4.70
N VAL A 50 -6.54 -0.03 -5.11
CA VAL A 50 -5.97 0.03 -6.48
C VAL A 50 -6.60 -1.04 -7.38
N LEU A 51 -7.03 -0.70 -8.60
CA LEU A 51 -7.66 -1.66 -9.51
C LEU A 51 -6.68 -2.76 -9.95
N PRO A 52 -7.14 -3.99 -10.25
CA PRO A 52 -6.25 -5.12 -10.57
C PRO A 52 -5.34 -4.91 -11.79
N PHE A 53 -5.71 -4.01 -12.71
CA PHE A 53 -4.95 -3.66 -13.91
C PHE A 53 -3.78 -2.73 -13.59
N ASP A 54 -3.97 -1.77 -12.68
CA ASP A 54 -2.97 -0.76 -12.29
C ASP A 54 -1.93 -1.31 -11.31
N GLN A 55 -1.98 -2.60 -10.97
CA GLN A 55 -1.09 -3.27 -10.02
C GLN A 55 0.03 -4.03 -10.74
N HIS A 56 1.26 -3.54 -10.67
CA HIS A 56 2.45 -4.25 -11.11
C HIS A 56 3.10 -4.96 -9.92
N LEU A 57 3.20 -6.29 -9.99
CA LEU A 57 3.72 -7.13 -8.93
C LEU A 57 5.05 -7.75 -9.35
N ALA A 58 6.08 -7.61 -8.50
CA ALA A 58 7.38 -8.25 -8.68
C ALA A 58 7.84 -8.93 -7.39
N ARG A 59 8.70 -9.96 -7.50
CA ARG A 59 9.46 -10.49 -6.36
C ARG A 59 10.62 -9.56 -6.00
N GLU A 60 11.26 -9.80 -4.85
CA GLU A 60 12.50 -9.11 -4.46
C GLU A 60 13.62 -9.25 -5.50
N ASP A 61 13.65 -10.35 -6.26
CA ASP A 61 14.58 -10.58 -7.38
C ASP A 61 14.30 -9.72 -8.63
N GLY A 62 13.30 -8.83 -8.60
CA GLY A 62 12.86 -8.02 -9.73
C GLY A 62 12.06 -8.78 -10.80
N THR A 63 11.79 -10.07 -10.60
CA THR A 63 10.95 -10.86 -11.53
C THR A 63 9.49 -10.46 -11.41
N GLU A 64 8.91 -9.95 -12.50
CA GLU A 64 7.49 -9.60 -12.58
C GLU A 64 6.58 -10.84 -12.61
N LEU A 65 5.39 -10.68 -12.02
CA LEU A 65 4.35 -11.70 -11.96
C LEU A 65 3.24 -11.34 -12.96
N THR A 66 3.28 -11.98 -14.13
CA THR A 66 2.36 -11.69 -15.25
C THR A 66 1.28 -12.77 -15.46
N SER A 67 1.52 -14.02 -15.03
CA SER A 67 0.61 -15.15 -15.27
C SER A 67 -0.60 -15.15 -14.33
N VAL A 68 -1.63 -14.38 -14.68
CA VAL A 68 -2.83 -14.11 -13.86
C VAL A 68 -3.56 -15.37 -13.38
N ASP A 69 -3.64 -16.41 -14.22
CA ASP A 69 -4.32 -17.69 -13.92
C ASP A 69 -3.43 -18.72 -13.22
N SER A 70 -2.13 -18.43 -13.01
CA SER A 70 -1.23 -19.32 -12.28
C SER A 70 -1.43 -19.23 -10.77
N THR A 71 -1.36 -20.37 -10.08
CA THR A 71 -1.45 -20.41 -8.61
C THR A 71 -0.20 -19.79 -7.98
N LEU A 72 -0.33 -19.26 -6.77
CA LEU A 72 0.81 -18.71 -6.03
C LEU A 72 1.91 -19.77 -5.81
N ALA A 73 1.52 -21.04 -5.61
CA ALA A 73 2.46 -22.18 -5.56
C ALA A 73 3.22 -22.37 -6.89
N ALA A 74 2.53 -22.37 -8.04
CA ALA A 74 3.17 -22.49 -9.36
C ALA A 74 4.09 -21.30 -9.67
N LEU A 75 3.74 -20.11 -9.15
CA LEU A 75 4.57 -18.91 -9.19
C LEU A 75 5.68 -18.89 -8.12
N ASN A 76 5.96 -19.99 -7.41
CA ASN A 76 6.99 -20.09 -6.37
C ASN A 76 6.88 -19.00 -5.28
N ILE A 77 5.67 -18.52 -4.99
CA ILE A 77 5.39 -17.55 -3.93
C ILE A 77 5.15 -18.35 -2.64
N LEU A 78 6.12 -18.31 -1.75
CA LEU A 78 6.12 -19.09 -0.51
C LEU A 78 5.53 -18.27 0.66
N PRO A 79 5.11 -18.92 1.75
CA PRO A 79 4.69 -18.22 2.96
C PRO A 79 5.80 -17.28 3.47
N ASN A 80 5.43 -16.02 3.74
CA ASN A 80 6.32 -14.92 4.12
C ASN A 80 7.23 -14.37 3.01
N SER A 81 7.04 -14.74 1.73
CA SER A 81 7.64 -14.01 0.60
C SER A 81 7.20 -12.54 0.60
N ILE A 82 8.13 -11.64 0.29
CA ILE A 82 7.87 -10.22 0.08
C ILE A 82 7.63 -10.00 -1.42
N LEU A 83 6.59 -9.21 -1.73
CA LEU A 83 6.28 -8.79 -3.09
C LEU A 83 6.28 -7.27 -3.14
N LEU A 84 6.89 -6.73 -4.18
CA LEU A 84 6.89 -5.32 -4.51
C LEU A 84 5.63 -5.02 -5.32
N LEU A 85 4.83 -4.06 -4.85
CA LEU A 85 3.70 -3.50 -5.58
C LEU A 85 4.08 -2.11 -6.09
N LYS A 86 4.11 -1.96 -7.40
CA LYS A 86 4.09 -0.65 -8.07
C LYS A 86 2.67 -0.41 -8.58
N VAL A 87 2.19 0.82 -8.40
CA VAL A 87 0.87 1.25 -8.85
C VAL A 87 1.08 2.19 -10.04
N ASP A 88 0.28 2.03 -11.10
CA ASP A 88 0.18 3.06 -12.13
C ASP A 88 -0.70 4.19 -11.60
N GLU A 89 -0.12 5.37 -11.44
CA GLU A 89 -0.88 6.59 -11.17
C GLU A 89 -1.53 7.05 -12.48
N PRO A 90 -2.83 7.41 -12.50
CA PRO A 90 -3.38 8.12 -13.64
C PRO A 90 -2.56 9.39 -13.84
N VAL A 91 -2.19 9.68 -15.09
CA VAL A 91 -1.72 11.02 -15.43
C VAL A 91 -2.92 11.93 -15.28
N ASP A 92 -3.04 12.59 -14.13
CA ASP A 92 -3.90 13.74 -13.98
C ASP A 92 -3.40 14.79 -14.97
N ASP A 93 -4.06 14.88 -16.12
CA ASP A 93 -4.03 16.05 -16.99
C ASP A 93 -4.72 17.21 -16.25
N GLU A 94 -4.12 17.66 -15.14
CA GLU A 94 -4.20 19.04 -14.69
C GLU A 94 -3.49 19.91 -15.75
N SER A 95 -4.14 20.04 -16.91
CA SER A 95 -4.30 21.35 -17.49
C SER A 95 -5.11 22.16 -16.47
N PRO A 96 -4.51 23.14 -15.76
CA PRO A 96 -5.28 24.09 -15.00
C PRO A 96 -6.05 24.94 -16.02
N VAL A 97 -7.23 24.45 -16.43
CA VAL A 97 -8.18 25.22 -17.22
C VAL A 97 -8.39 26.50 -16.43
N PRO A 98 -7.96 27.68 -16.92
CA PRO A 98 -8.05 28.88 -16.13
C PRO A 98 -9.54 29.16 -15.95
N VAL A 99 -10.06 28.90 -14.75
CA VAL A 99 -11.46 29.14 -14.41
C VAL A 99 -11.67 30.64 -14.44
N GLY A 100 -12.00 31.13 -15.63
CA GLY A 100 -12.46 32.49 -15.87
C GLY A 100 -13.60 32.75 -14.91
N ARG A 101 -13.46 33.82 -14.12
CA ARG A 101 -14.38 34.17 -13.03
C ARG A 101 -15.77 34.52 -13.56
N GLN A 102 -16.57 33.52 -13.92
CA GLN A 102 -17.98 33.69 -14.20
C GLN A 102 -18.70 33.80 -12.85
N ARG A 103 -18.90 35.03 -12.38
CA ARG A 103 -19.73 35.30 -11.20
C ARG A 103 -21.19 35.01 -11.55
N THR A 104 -21.71 33.86 -11.11
CA THR A 104 -23.15 33.66 -10.90
C THR A 104 -23.39 33.57 -9.40
N THR A 105 -23.45 34.73 -8.75
CA THR A 105 -23.91 34.88 -7.37
C THR A 105 -25.43 34.78 -7.33
N GLU A 106 -25.96 33.58 -7.56
CA GLU A 106 -27.32 33.22 -7.17
C GLU A 106 -27.24 32.79 -5.71
N LEU A 107 -27.31 33.78 -4.82
CA LEU A 107 -27.41 33.55 -3.38
C LEU A 107 -28.75 32.88 -3.12
N GLU A 108 -28.73 31.63 -2.69
CA GLU A 108 -29.94 30.96 -2.20
C GLU A 108 -30.55 31.82 -1.07
N GLU A 109 -31.79 32.28 -1.24
CA GLU A 109 -32.54 32.94 -0.16
C GLU A 109 -32.99 31.91 0.88
N GLY A 110 -32.02 31.42 1.66
CA GLY A 110 -32.23 30.51 2.77
C GLY A 110 -33.13 31.13 3.83
N PHE A 111 -34.33 30.55 3.97
CA PHE A 111 -35.17 30.51 5.16
C PHE A 111 -35.07 31.73 6.11
N LYS A 112 -35.82 32.80 5.79
CA LYS A 112 -36.15 33.84 6.78
C LYS A 112 -37.16 33.24 7.78
N GLY A 113 -36.69 33.01 9.01
CA GLY A 113 -37.40 32.21 10.02
C GLY A 113 -38.80 32.70 10.42
N THR A 114 -39.54 31.81 11.07
CA THR A 114 -40.96 31.95 11.43
C THR A 114 -41.25 33.13 12.38
N LEU A 115 -42.09 34.06 11.94
CA LEU A 115 -42.71 35.07 12.81
C LEU A 115 -44.15 34.68 13.14
N LEU A 116 -44.33 34.01 14.28
CA LEU A 116 -45.62 33.84 14.94
C LEU A 116 -46.09 35.18 15.51
N LEU A 117 -47.10 35.81 14.91
CA LEU A 117 -47.80 36.94 15.51
C LEU A 117 -49.14 36.50 16.09
N LYS A 118 -49.29 36.62 17.41
CA LYS A 118 -50.57 36.42 18.11
C LYS A 118 -51.37 37.72 18.13
N ARG A 119 -52.53 37.76 17.48
CA ARG A 119 -53.82 38.07 18.15
C ARG A 119 -55.00 37.87 17.22
#